data_AF-A0A0V0VAL4-F1
#
_entry.id   AF-A0A0V0VAL4-F1
#
_cell.length_a   1.000
_cell.length_b   1.000
_cell.length_c   1.000
_cell.angle_alpha   90.00
_cell.angle_beta   90.00
_cell.angle_gamma   90.00
#
_symmetry.space_group_name_H-M   'P 1'
#
loop_
_entity.id
_entity.type
_entity.pdbx_description
1 polymer ?
#
loop_
_entity_poly.entity_id
_entity_poly.type
_entity_poly.pdbx_seq_one_letter_code
_entity_poly.pdbx_strand_id
1 'polypeptide(L)' 'MSELPVARVEPTFPFGHVGLDFAGPLHVRDEDRGVKKVFICLFTCMVTRAVHIEIVADMTTT' A
#
# COMPACT_ATOMS: atom_id res chain seq x y z
N MET A 1 -5.19 26.20 -13.90
CA MET A 1 -4.57 24.98 -13.36
C MET A 1 -4.77 25.01 -11.86
N SER A 2 -5.36 23.97 -11.27
CA SER A 2 -5.53 23.91 -9.81
C SER A 2 -4.22 23.58 -9.13
N GLU A 3 -4.05 24.02 -7.89
CA GLU A 3 -2.87 23.66 -7.09
C GLU A 3 -2.85 22.16 -6.78
N LEU A 4 -1.65 21.59 -6.74
CA LEU A 4 -1.46 20.20 -6.32
C LEU A 4 -1.53 20.12 -4.79
N PRO A 5 -1.99 18.99 -4.22
CA PRO A 5 -1.94 18.77 -2.78
C PRO A 5 -0.51 18.91 -2.24
N VAL A 6 -0.37 19.53 -1.07
CA VAL A 6 0.92 19.77 -0.39
C VAL A 6 1.76 18.49 -0.29
N ALA A 7 1.13 17.36 0.00
CA ALA A 7 1.78 16.05 0.09
C ALA A 7 2.51 15.59 -1.19
N ARG A 8 2.28 16.24 -2.34
CA ARG A 8 2.98 15.95 -3.61
C ARG A 8 4.08 16.95 -3.96
N VAL A 9 4.17 18.07 -3.25
CA VAL A 9 5.07 19.19 -3.60
C VAL A 9 6.00 19.59 -2.46
N GLU A 10 5.67 19.24 -1.22
CA GLU A 10 6.52 19.49 -0.06
C GLU A 10 7.76 18.58 -0.06
N PRO A 11 8.98 19.14 -0.05
CA PRO A 11 10.20 18.37 0.13
C PRO A 11 10.26 17.76 1.53
N THR A 12 10.36 16.44 1.62
CA THR A 12 10.52 15.72 2.89
C THR A 12 11.34 14.45 2.69
N PHE A 13 11.65 13.74 3.76
CA PHE A 13 12.38 12.46 3.70
C PHE A 13 11.55 11.38 2.97
N PRO A 14 12.18 10.33 2.43
CA PRO A 14 11.46 9.18 1.88
C PRO A 14 10.41 8.65 2.87
N PHE A 15 9.21 8.36 2.38
CA PHE A 15 8.03 7.97 3.17
C PHE A 15 7.51 9.04 4.15
N GLY A 16 7.92 10.31 4.03
CA GLY A 16 7.31 11.42 4.77
C GLY A 16 5.87 11.72 4.32
N HIS A 17 5.55 11.43 3.05
CA HIS A 17 4.19 11.45 2.50
C HIS A 17 3.91 10.09 1.84
N VAL A 18 2.87 9.38 2.30
CA VAL A 18 2.55 8.02 1.83
C VAL A 18 1.09 7.95 1.40
N GLY A 19 0.85 7.45 0.19
CA GLY A 19 -0.46 6.98 -0.22
C GLY A 19 -0.65 5.52 0.14
N LEU A 20 -1.85 5.17 0.58
CA LEU A 20 -2.24 3.82 0.93
C LEU A 20 -3.28 3.31 -0.08
N ASP A 21 -3.07 2.09 -0.57
CA ASP A 21 -4.03 1.40 -1.43
C ASP A 21 -3.98 -0.11 -1.18
N PHE A 22 -4.99 -0.85 -1.63
CA PHE A 22 -5.04 -2.30 -1.52
C PHE A 22 -5.30 -2.95 -2.87
N ALA A 23 -4.53 -3.98 -3.20
CA ALA A 23 -4.80 -4.85 -4.34
C ALA A 23 -5.29 -6.22 -3.85
N GLY A 24 -6.41 -6.70 -4.38
CA GLY A 24 -6.97 -8.00 -4.02
C GLY A 24 -8.48 -8.07 -4.16
N PRO A 25 -9.11 -9.19 -3.75
CA PRO A 25 -8.51 -10.31 -3.02
C PRO A 25 -7.75 -11.32 -3.89
N LEU A 26 -6.58 -11.75 -3.41
CA LEU A 26 -5.80 -12.84 -4.00
C LEU A 26 -6.08 -14.15 -3.26
N HIS A 27 -6.14 -15.23 -4.02
CA HIS A 27 -6.34 -16.59 -3.50
C HIS A 27 -5.01 -17.33 -3.58
N VAL A 28 -4.28 -17.36 -2.47
CA VAL A 28 -2.96 -18.00 -2.35
C VAL A 28 -3.09 -19.39 -1.78
N ARG A 29 -2.31 -20.34 -2.33
CA ARG A 29 -2.22 -21.69 -1.77
C ARG A 29 -1.34 -21.66 -0.54
N ASP A 30 -1.91 -22.05 0.59
CA ASP A 30 -1.20 -22.36 1.82
C ASP A 30 -0.95 -23.88 1.83
N GLU A 31 0.31 -24.27 1.96
CA GLU A 31 0.76 -25.66 1.83
C GLU A 31 -0.05 -26.61 2.71
N ASP A 32 -0.44 -26.16 3.92
CA ASP A 32 -1.12 -26.99 4.91
C ASP A 32 -2.60 -26.64 5.13
N ARG A 33 -3.07 -25.50 4.62
CA ARG A 33 -4.41 -24.96 4.97
C ARG A 33 -5.33 -24.73 3.77
N GLY A 34 -4.92 -25.16 2.59
CA GLY A 34 -5.71 -24.98 1.37
C GLY A 34 -5.58 -23.56 0.82
N VAL A 35 -6.63 -23.04 0.19
CA VAL A 35 -6.59 -21.71 -0.43
C VAL A 35 -7.01 -20.64 0.57
N LYS A 36 -6.16 -19.62 0.78
CA LYS A 36 -6.43 -18.48 1.64
C LYS A 36 -6.64 -17.21 0.84
N LYS A 37 -7.59 -16.39 1.30
CA LYS A 37 -7.83 -15.03 0.82
C LYS A 37 -6.83 -14.08 1.48
N VAL A 38 -6.08 -13.34 0.69
CA VAL A 38 -5.18 -12.28 1.17
C VAL A 38 -5.34 -11.02 0.32
N PHE A 39 -4.83 -9.91 0.82
CA PHE A 39 -4.72 -8.65 0.09
C PHE A 39 -3.26 -8.20 0.08
N ILE A 40 -2.94 -7.33 -0.85
CA ILE A 40 -1.67 -6.63 -0.89
C ILE A 40 -1.93 -5.19 -0.46
N CYS A 41 -1.32 -4.76 0.64
CA CYS A 41 -1.26 -3.37 1.05
C CYS A 41 -0.11 -2.68 0.32
N LEU A 42 -0.42 -1.58 -0.37
CA LEU A 42 0.52 -0.77 -1.15
C LEU A 42 0.77 0.54 -0.42
N PHE A 43 2.00 0.73 0.06
CA PHE A 43 2.46 1.97 0.65
C PHE A 43 3.30 2.73 -0.38
N THR A 44 2.70 3.73 -1.03
CA THR A 44 3.36 4.51 -2.08
C THR A 44 3.97 5.78 -1.50
N CYS A 45 5.29 5.90 -1.52
CA CYS A 45 6.00 7.12 -1.18
C CYS A 45 5.74 8.20 -2.23
N MET A 46 5.09 9.30 -1.85
CA MET A 46 4.77 10.41 -2.75
C MET A 46 5.99 11.28 -3.11
N VAL A 47 7.08 11.15 -2.35
CA VAL A 47 8.34 11.89 -2.58
C VAL A 47 9.20 11.21 -3.66
N THR A 48 9.45 9.91 -3.49
CA THR A 48 10.38 9.14 -4.34
C THR A 48 9.69 8.22 -5.33
N ARG A 49 8.37 8.03 -5.20
CA ARG A 49 7.56 7.03 -5.94
C ARG A 49 7.93 5.58 -5.65
N ALA A 50 8.68 5.32 -4.57
CA ALA A 50 8.92 3.97 -4.07
C ALA A 50 7.62 3.34 -3.55
N VAL A 51 7.45 2.03 -3.74
CA VAL A 51 6.29 1.28 -3.26
C VAL A 51 6.77 0.19 -2.31
N HIS A 52 6.33 0.24 -1.05
CA HIS A 52 6.47 -0.86 -0.10
C HIS A 52 5.21 -1.73 -0.15
N ILE A 53 5.40 -3.05 -0.25
CA ILE A 53 4.33 -4.01 -0.56
C ILE A 53 4.26 -5.00 0.60
N GLU A 54 3.10 -5.11 1.23
CA GLU A 54 2.86 -6.10 2.28
C GLU A 54 1.66 -7.00 1.99
N ILE A 55 1.76 -8.28 2.33
CA ILE A 55 0.63 -9.21 2.27
C ILE A 55 -0.11 -9.15 3.61
N VAL A 56 -1.42 -8.92 3.56
CA VAL A 56 -2.28 -8.82 4.75
C VAL A 56 -3.48 -9.76 4.61
N ALA A 57 -4.01 -10.22 5.74
CA ALA A 57 -5.14 -11.15 5.77
C ALA A 57 -6.49 -10.46 5.50
N ASP A 58 -6.63 -9.19 5.90
CA ASP A 58 -7.83 -8.39 5.73
C ASP A 58 -7.47 -6.90 5.50
N MET A 59 -8.49 -6.08 5.22
CA MET A 59 -8.35 -4.64 4.96
C MET A 59 -8.78 -3.81 6.18
N THR A 60 -8.42 -4.24 7.39
CA THR A 60 -8.81 -3.55 8.64
C THR A 60 -7.61 -2.90 9.34
N THR A 61 -7.89 -1.95 10.23
CA THR A 61 -6.90 -1.25 11.06
C THR A 61 -7.26 -1.42 12.54
N THR A 62 -6.25 -1.61 13.40
CA THR A 62 -6.41 -1.66 14.87
C THR A 62 -6.41 -0.29 15.50
#